data_AF-A0A2V5SAL4-F1
#
_entry.id   AF-A0A2V5SAL4-F1
#
_cell.length_a   1.000
_cell.length_b   1.000
_cell.length_c   1.000
_cell.angle_alpha   90.00
_cell.angle_beta   90.00
_cell.angle_gamma   90.00
#
_symmetry.space_group_name_H-M   'P 1'
#
loop_
_entity.id
_entity.type
_entity.pdbx_description
1 polymer ?
#
loop_
_entity_poly.entity_id
_entity_poly.type
_entity_poly.pdbx_seq_one_letter_code
_entity_poly.pdbx_strand_id
1 'polypeptide(L)'
;MALCLVGGLHATGYFGPYIYLDDGGKNVAGSPEFYWGLEVRRISRDFHPPEKLVVSKEAAQINEEEERTKKTSENTTETDLKDFDSAVQEARIKPADAAKAKEQHKQARAALDATASGTPTPLPAEFDSEFADYHKGAAAYLNQQWDEARAAWENLLKRPEQDRHYRTVWAAFMLGKV
;
A
#
# COMPACT_ATOMS: atom_id res chain seq x y z
N MET A 1 -15.83 57.33 19.35
CA MET A 1 -16.66 56.46 20.20
C MET A 1 -16.44 55.04 19.71
N ALA A 2 -15.59 54.28 20.40
CA ALA A 2 -15.21 52.93 19.99
C ALA A 2 -16.32 51.96 20.41
N LEU A 3 -16.94 51.28 19.43
CA LEU A 3 -17.81 50.14 19.70
C LEU A 3 -16.93 48.91 19.92
N CYS A 4 -16.79 48.49 21.17
CA CYS A 4 -16.28 47.17 21.52
C CYS A 4 -17.28 46.10 21.06
N LEU A 5 -16.91 45.29 20.08
CA LEU A 5 -17.61 44.04 19.76
C LEU A 5 -17.26 43.02 20.84
N VAL A 6 -18.22 42.74 21.73
CA VAL A 6 -18.15 41.63 22.69
C VAL A 6 -18.25 40.33 21.88
N GLY A 7 -17.12 39.66 21.65
CA GLY A 7 -17.07 38.36 20.97
C GLY A 7 -17.69 37.27 21.82
N GLY A 8 -18.69 36.57 21.29
CA GLY A 8 -19.29 35.39 21.93
C GLY A 8 -18.29 34.23 22.03
N LEU A 9 -18.30 33.53 23.16
CA LEU A 9 -17.44 32.39 23.51
C LEU A 9 -17.84 31.07 22.80
N HIS A 10 -18.09 31.09 21.49
CA HIS A 10 -18.39 29.88 20.71
C HIS A 10 -17.42 29.77 19.53
N ALA A 11 -16.73 28.62 19.42
CA ALA A 11 -15.71 28.38 18.38
C ALA A 11 -16.29 28.31 16.95
N THR A 12 -17.61 28.13 16.83
CA THR A 12 -18.33 28.37 15.58
C THR A 12 -19.12 29.66 15.75
N GLY A 13 -18.82 30.68 14.96
CA GLY A 13 -19.57 31.93 14.96
C GLY A 13 -21.03 31.75 14.55
N TYR A 14 -21.67 32.86 14.14
CA TYR A 14 -23.06 33.00 13.69
C TYR A 14 -23.49 32.12 12.48
N PHE A 15 -22.69 31.14 12.08
CA PHE A 15 -22.79 30.36 10.85
C PHE A 15 -23.30 28.94 11.10
N GLY A 16 -24.56 28.81 11.55
CA GLY A 16 -25.26 27.53 11.67
C GLY A 16 -25.98 27.13 10.37
N PRO A 17 -26.39 25.85 10.21
CA PRO A 17 -27.06 25.35 9.00
C PRO A 17 -28.30 26.16 8.60
N TYR A 18 -29.04 26.65 9.60
CA TYR A 18 -30.23 27.47 9.40
C TYR A 18 -29.94 28.84 8.76
N ILE A 19 -28.75 29.42 9.01
CA ILE A 19 -28.33 30.70 8.44
C ILE A 19 -27.78 30.52 7.02
N TYR A 20 -27.11 29.39 6.75
CA TYR A 20 -26.58 29.08 5.41
C TYR A 20 -27.68 28.83 4.38
N LEU A 21 -28.77 28.20 4.80
CA LEU A 21 -29.90 27.88 3.92
C LEU A 21 -30.95 29.01 3.83
N ASP A 22 -30.77 30.07 4.61
CA ASP A 22 -31.64 31.24 4.57
C ASP A 22 -31.47 32.02 3.25
N ASP A 23 -32.45 32.87 2.91
CA ASP A 23 -32.50 33.63 1.65
C ASP A 23 -32.30 32.77 0.37
N GLY A 24 -32.74 31.51 0.42
CA GLY A 24 -32.61 30.57 -0.69
C GLY A 24 -31.18 30.09 -0.94
N GLY A 25 -30.35 30.05 0.11
CA GLY A 25 -28.96 29.59 0.03
C GLY A 25 -27.98 30.66 -0.45
N LYS A 26 -28.41 31.93 -0.59
CA LYS A 26 -27.51 33.04 -0.97
C LYS A 26 -26.34 33.21 -0.01
N ASN A 27 -26.55 32.88 1.27
CA ASN A 27 -25.51 32.94 2.30
C ASN A 27 -24.42 31.86 2.13
N VAL A 28 -24.65 30.83 1.32
CA VAL A 28 -23.61 29.87 0.93
C VAL A 28 -22.52 30.57 0.10
N ALA A 29 -22.88 31.52 -0.75
CA ALA A 29 -21.91 32.27 -1.57
C ALA A 29 -21.07 33.27 -0.75
N GLY A 30 -21.56 33.68 0.43
CA GLY A 30 -20.82 34.52 1.39
C GLY A 30 -20.11 33.73 2.48
N SER A 31 -20.25 32.40 2.47
CA SER A 31 -19.52 31.53 3.39
C SER A 31 -18.02 31.65 3.11
N PRO A 32 -17.15 31.78 4.13
CA PRO A 32 -15.72 31.77 3.88
C PRO A 32 -15.37 30.42 3.24
N GLU A 33 -15.01 30.47 1.95
CA GLU A 33 -14.54 29.33 1.17
C GLU A 33 -13.47 28.59 2.00
N PHE A 34 -13.75 27.33 2.32
CA PHE A 34 -12.86 26.50 3.11
C PHE A 34 -11.66 26.09 2.24
N TYR A 35 -10.71 27.01 2.07
CA TYR A 35 -9.44 26.72 1.40
C TYR A 35 -8.59 25.88 2.34
N TRP A 36 -8.90 24.58 2.40
CA TRP A 36 -8.22 23.60 3.22
C TRP A 36 -6.70 23.72 3.12
N GLY A 37 -6.16 23.97 1.91
CA GLY A 37 -4.72 24.18 1.72
C GLY A 37 -4.15 25.43 2.43
N LEU A 38 -4.90 26.53 2.53
CA LEU A 38 -4.47 27.74 3.26
C LEU A 38 -4.57 27.53 4.77
N GLU A 39 -5.64 26.90 5.24
CA GLU A 39 -5.84 26.60 6.66
C GLU A 39 -4.81 25.58 7.17
N VAL A 40 -4.53 24.53 6.40
CA VAL A 40 -3.47 23.57 6.71
C VAL A 40 -2.11 24.28 6.77
N ARG A 41 -1.80 25.17 5.82
CA ARG A 41 -0.55 25.97 5.85
C ARG A 41 -0.46 26.88 7.08
N ARG A 42 -1.57 27.47 7.49
CA ARG A 42 -1.63 28.32 8.70
C ARG A 42 -1.37 27.48 9.96
N ILE A 43 -2.08 26.36 10.11
CA ILE A 43 -1.95 25.46 11.27
C ILE A 43 -0.55 24.84 11.31
N SER A 44 -0.01 24.42 10.16
CA SER A 44 1.33 23.81 10.10
C SER A 44 2.45 24.78 10.47
N ARG A 45 2.24 26.10 10.32
CA ARG A 45 3.25 27.11 10.65
C ARG A 45 3.52 27.18 12.15
N ASP A 46 2.47 27.00 12.95
CA ASP A 46 2.55 27.09 14.41
C ASP A 46 2.61 25.69 15.06
N PHE A 47 2.43 24.61 14.28
CA PHE A 47 2.54 23.24 14.73
C PHE A 47 4.00 22.83 14.96
N HIS A 48 4.36 22.67 16.23
CA HIS A 48 5.66 22.14 16.64
C HIS A 48 5.43 20.74 17.22
N PRO A 49 5.73 19.66 16.47
CA PRO A 49 5.52 18.31 16.98
C PRO A 49 6.37 18.10 18.23
N PRO A 50 5.81 17.60 19.34
CA PRO A 50 6.56 17.28 20.55
C PRO A 50 7.50 16.08 20.34
N GLU A 51 7.23 15.29 19.29
CA GLU A 51 7.99 14.11 18.92
C GLU A 51 9.12 14.49 17.96
N LYS A 52 10.32 13.97 18.23
CA LYS A 52 11.46 14.10 17.33
C LYS A 52 11.30 13.11 16.18
N LEU A 53 11.19 13.61 14.96
CA LEU A 53 11.26 12.79 13.75
C LEU A 53 12.55 11.97 13.75
N VAL A 54 12.41 10.65 13.93
CA VAL A 54 13.52 9.71 13.79
C VAL A 54 13.63 9.34 12.32
N VAL A 55 14.34 10.18 11.56
CA VAL A 55 14.74 9.83 10.19
C VAL A 55 15.90 8.85 10.31
N SER A 56 15.77 7.67 9.69
CA SER A 56 16.87 6.71 9.64
C SER A 56 18.07 7.37 8.93
N LYS A 57 19.30 7.07 9.37
CA LYS A 57 20.53 7.65 8.78
C LYS A 57 20.59 7.49 7.26
N GLU A 58 19.98 6.43 6.74
CA GLU A 58 19.92 6.13 5.32
C GLU A 58 18.89 6.97 4.57
N ALA A 59 17.78 7.38 5.20
CA ALA A 59 16.78 8.23 4.57
C ALA A 59 17.23 9.69 4.42
N ALA A 60 18.28 10.11 5.12
CA ALA A 60 18.82 11.47 5.07
C ALA A 60 19.81 11.72 3.90
N GLN A 61 20.21 10.68 3.16
CA GLN A 61 21.25 10.78 2.12
C GLN A 61 20.76 10.53 0.68
N ILE A 62 19.47 10.28 0.49
CA ILE A 62 18.94 9.73 -0.76
C ILE A 62 18.37 10.84 -1.67
N ASN A 63 18.82 10.90 -2.93
CA ASN A 63 18.18 11.69 -3.99
C ASN A 63 16.78 11.07 -4.24
N GLU A 64 15.73 11.85 -3.99
CA GLU A 64 14.54 11.36 -3.28
C GLU A 64 13.61 10.37 -4.01
N GLU A 65 13.71 10.19 -5.34
CA GLU A 65 12.72 9.43 -6.13
C GLU A 65 13.23 8.07 -6.67
N GLU A 66 14.40 8.01 -7.33
CA GLU A 66 14.92 6.77 -7.94
C GLU A 66 15.46 5.76 -6.91
N GLU A 67 16.11 6.25 -5.86
CA GLU A 67 16.75 5.38 -4.87
C GLU A 67 15.74 4.91 -3.80
N ARG A 68 14.64 5.67 -3.60
CA ARG A 68 13.49 5.25 -2.77
C ARG A 68 12.69 4.11 -3.40
N THR A 69 12.50 4.12 -4.72
CA THR A 69 11.81 3.04 -5.45
C THR A 69 12.65 1.75 -5.47
N LYS A 70 13.96 1.86 -5.69
CA LYS A 70 14.88 0.72 -5.68
C LYS A 70 14.93 0.00 -4.32
N LYS A 71 15.10 0.76 -3.23
CA LYS A 71 15.16 0.23 -1.86
C LYS A 71 13.85 -0.43 -1.40
N THR A 72 12.71 0.02 -1.91
CA THR A 72 11.39 -0.58 -1.60
C THR A 72 11.25 -1.97 -2.25
N SER A 73 11.74 -2.15 -3.48
CA SER A 73 11.70 -3.44 -4.18
C SER A 73 12.62 -4.49 -3.54
N GLU A 74 13.84 -4.10 -3.15
CA GLU A 74 14.83 -4.96 -2.50
C GLU A 74 14.32 -5.46 -1.13
N ASN A 75 13.72 -4.56 -0.34
CA ASN A 75 13.08 -4.92 0.93
C ASN A 75 11.92 -5.91 0.75
N THR A 76 11.17 -5.80 -0.35
CA THR A 76 10.03 -6.68 -0.63
C THR A 76 10.50 -8.09 -0.97
N THR A 77 11.54 -8.24 -1.78
CA THR A 77 12.10 -9.55 -2.14
C THR A 77 12.77 -10.23 -0.95
N GLU A 78 13.53 -9.49 -0.13
CA GLU A 78 14.13 -10.08 1.08
C GLU A 78 13.07 -10.56 2.07
N THR A 79 11.99 -9.78 2.26
CA THR A 79 10.87 -10.16 3.12
C THR A 79 10.15 -11.40 2.58
N ASP A 80 9.94 -11.46 1.26
CA ASP A 80 9.29 -12.61 0.62
C ASP A 80 10.06 -13.93 0.84
N LEU A 81 11.39 -13.89 0.72
CA LEU A 81 12.24 -15.05 1.00
C LEU A 81 12.20 -15.47 2.48
N LYS A 82 12.13 -14.51 3.42
CA LYS A 82 12.00 -14.77 4.86
C LYS A 82 10.64 -15.39 5.20
N ASP A 83 9.57 -14.91 4.58
CA ASP A 83 8.23 -15.48 4.73
C ASP A 83 8.23 -16.95 4.28
N PHE A 84 8.82 -17.25 3.13
CA PHE A 84 8.93 -18.62 2.63
C PHE A 84 9.70 -19.52 3.59
N ASP A 85 10.86 -19.05 4.08
CA ASP A 85 11.66 -19.79 5.06
C ASP A 85 10.87 -20.06 6.35
N SER A 86 10.14 -19.06 6.84
CA SER A 86 9.30 -19.18 8.02
C SER A 86 8.17 -20.19 7.79
N ALA A 87 7.54 -20.16 6.61
CA ALA A 87 6.46 -21.08 6.24
C ALA A 87 6.92 -22.54 6.24
N VAL A 88 8.14 -22.82 5.77
CA VAL A 88 8.75 -24.15 5.82
C VAL A 88 9.09 -24.54 7.26
N GLN A 89 9.70 -23.64 8.05
CA GLN A 89 10.09 -23.90 9.43
C GLN A 89 8.89 -24.18 10.34
N GLU A 90 7.80 -23.42 10.18
CA GLU A 90 6.54 -23.60 10.91
C GLU A 90 5.71 -24.78 10.38
N ALA A 91 6.19 -25.49 9.36
CA ALA A 91 5.50 -26.59 8.68
C ALA A 91 4.09 -26.23 8.17
N ARG A 92 3.86 -24.93 7.88
CA ARG A 92 2.64 -24.43 7.22
C ARG A 92 2.62 -24.85 5.76
N ILE A 93 3.80 -24.86 5.13
CA ILE A 93 4.01 -25.51 3.85
C ILE A 93 4.91 -26.72 4.00
N LYS A 94 4.63 -27.77 3.22
CA LYS A 94 5.30 -29.07 3.33
C LYS A 94 5.83 -29.53 1.95
N PRO A 95 6.85 -28.85 1.41
CA PRO A 95 7.50 -29.30 0.19
C PRO A 95 8.17 -30.67 0.43
N ALA A 96 8.14 -31.54 -0.58
CA ALA A 96 8.83 -32.83 -0.53
C ALA A 96 10.36 -32.69 -0.39
N ASP A 97 10.91 -31.61 -0.95
CA ASP A 97 12.30 -31.19 -0.81
C ASP A 97 12.34 -29.69 -0.55
N ALA A 98 12.63 -29.32 0.71
CA ALA A 98 12.65 -27.93 1.15
C ALA A 98 13.76 -27.11 0.48
N ALA A 99 14.93 -27.71 0.22
CA ALA A 99 16.04 -27.02 -0.41
C ALA A 99 15.72 -26.71 -1.87
N LYS A 100 15.17 -27.69 -2.59
CA LYS A 100 14.69 -27.50 -3.96
C LYS A 100 13.56 -26.48 -4.05
N ALA A 101 12.58 -26.54 -3.15
CA ALA A 101 11.46 -25.61 -3.14
C ALA A 101 11.91 -24.16 -2.88
N LYS A 102 12.87 -23.96 -1.97
CA LYS A 102 13.48 -22.65 -1.72
C LYS A 102 14.20 -22.10 -2.95
N GLU A 103 14.92 -22.96 -3.66
CA GLU A 103 15.61 -22.56 -4.89
C GLU A 103 14.63 -22.21 -6.01
N GLN A 104 13.56 -23.00 -6.18
CA GLN A 104 12.50 -22.71 -7.15
C GLN A 104 11.78 -21.38 -6.85
N HIS A 105 11.53 -21.10 -5.57
CA HIS A 105 10.92 -19.85 -5.13
C HIS A 105 11.81 -18.62 -5.46
N LYS A 106 13.12 -18.72 -5.21
CA LYS A 106 14.09 -17.69 -5.63
C LYS A 106 14.11 -17.49 -7.15
N GLN A 107 14.10 -18.58 -7.91
CA GLN A 107 14.10 -18.53 -9.37
C GLN A 107 12.81 -17.90 -9.91
N ALA A 108 11.67 -18.17 -9.29
CA ALA A 108 10.40 -17.54 -9.65
C ALA A 108 10.43 -16.03 -9.43
N ARG A 109 10.95 -15.56 -8.28
CA ARG A 109 11.15 -14.13 -8.03
C ARG A 109 12.08 -13.48 -9.05
N ALA A 110 13.22 -14.11 -9.34
CA ALA A 110 14.15 -13.60 -10.36
C ALA A 110 13.50 -13.52 -11.76
N ALA A 111 12.65 -14.49 -12.12
CA ALA A 111 11.91 -14.47 -13.38
C ALA A 111 10.87 -13.34 -13.44
N LEU A 112 10.19 -13.05 -12.32
CA LEU A 112 9.26 -11.92 -12.21
C LEU A 112 10.00 -10.58 -12.32
N ASP A 113 11.13 -10.42 -11.64
CA ASP A 113 11.95 -9.21 -11.71
C ASP A 113 12.51 -8.98 -13.13
N ALA A 114 12.95 -10.04 -13.81
CA ALA A 114 13.38 -9.98 -15.21
C ALA A 114 12.22 -9.58 -16.14
N THR A 115 11.03 -10.15 -15.93
CA THR A 115 9.83 -9.82 -16.71
C THR A 115 9.40 -8.37 -16.48
N ALA A 116 9.41 -7.89 -15.24
CA ALA A 116 9.13 -6.51 -14.89
C ALA A 116 10.14 -5.53 -15.51
N SER A 117 11.39 -5.97 -15.68
CA SER A 117 12.46 -5.21 -16.37
C SER A 117 12.38 -5.29 -17.90
N GLY A 118 11.34 -5.94 -18.45
CA GLY A 118 11.09 -6.02 -19.89
C GLY A 118 11.66 -7.27 -20.58
N THR A 119 12.16 -8.26 -19.83
CA THR A 119 12.63 -9.55 -20.37
C THR A 119 11.68 -10.67 -19.96
N PRO A 120 10.69 -11.04 -20.81
CA PRO A 120 9.73 -12.08 -20.48
C PRO A 120 10.43 -13.40 -20.18
N THR A 121 10.31 -13.85 -18.93
CA THR A 121 10.97 -15.07 -18.43
C THR A 121 9.91 -16.02 -17.91
N PRO A 122 9.86 -17.28 -18.39
CA PRO A 122 8.88 -18.25 -17.90
C PRO A 122 9.14 -18.59 -16.43
N LEU A 123 8.07 -18.75 -15.65
CA LEU A 123 8.18 -19.19 -14.27
C LEU A 123 8.67 -20.65 -14.20
N PRO A 124 9.53 -20.98 -13.21
CA PRO A 124 9.87 -22.37 -12.94
C PRO A 124 8.66 -23.13 -12.39
N ALA A 125 8.67 -24.46 -12.53
CA ALA A 125 7.67 -25.32 -11.90
C ALA A 125 7.91 -25.38 -10.38
N GLU A 126 7.17 -24.58 -9.63
CA GLU A 126 7.19 -24.58 -8.16
C GLU A 126 6.28 -25.66 -7.57
N PHE A 127 6.53 -26.01 -6.31
CA PHE A 127 5.61 -26.87 -5.57
C PHE A 127 4.30 -26.12 -5.26
N ASP A 128 3.21 -26.87 -5.13
CA ASP A 128 1.87 -26.31 -4.94
C ASP A 128 1.71 -25.59 -3.59
N SER A 129 1.58 -24.25 -3.63
CA SER A 129 1.54 -23.39 -2.43
C SER A 129 0.95 -22.02 -2.71
N GLU A 130 0.64 -21.27 -1.65
CA GLU A 130 0.21 -19.87 -1.79
C GLU A 130 1.25 -18.98 -2.49
N PHE A 131 2.55 -19.26 -2.31
CA PHE A 131 3.63 -18.54 -2.99
C PHE A 131 3.59 -18.80 -4.50
N ALA A 132 3.47 -20.07 -4.90
CA ALA A 132 3.39 -20.45 -6.30
C ALA A 132 2.14 -19.85 -7.00
N ASP A 133 0.99 -19.83 -6.32
CA ASP A 133 -0.22 -19.20 -6.88
C ASP A 133 -0.07 -17.68 -6.99
N TYR A 134 0.59 -17.05 -6.01
CA TYR A 134 0.88 -15.62 -6.07
C TYR A 134 1.81 -15.30 -7.26
N HIS A 135 2.86 -16.10 -7.46
CA HIS A 135 3.79 -15.95 -8.59
C HIS A 135 3.10 -16.10 -9.94
N LYS A 136 2.21 -17.09 -10.11
CA LYS A 136 1.40 -17.25 -11.33
C LYS A 136 0.61 -15.98 -11.64
N GLY A 137 -0.08 -15.43 -10.65
CA GLY A 137 -0.84 -14.19 -10.82
C GLY A 137 0.04 -12.98 -11.12
N ALA A 138 1.19 -12.86 -10.47
CA ALA A 138 2.16 -11.80 -10.73
C ALA A 138 2.73 -11.88 -12.17
N ALA A 139 3.07 -13.07 -12.65
CA ALA A 139 3.53 -13.27 -14.03
C ALA A 139 2.44 -12.90 -15.04
N ALA A 140 1.21 -13.35 -14.83
CA ALA A 140 0.08 -12.99 -15.69
C ALA A 140 -0.16 -11.47 -15.71
N TYR A 141 -0.11 -10.81 -14.54
CA TYR A 141 -0.24 -9.36 -14.42
C TYR A 141 0.84 -8.61 -15.22
N LEU A 142 2.11 -9.03 -15.10
CA LEU A 142 3.21 -8.43 -15.86
C LEU A 142 3.05 -8.62 -17.38
N ASN A 143 2.44 -9.73 -17.80
CA ASN A 143 2.12 -10.01 -19.20
C ASN A 143 0.78 -9.41 -19.67
N GLN A 144 0.12 -8.59 -18.84
CA GLN A 144 -1.19 -7.97 -19.14
C GLN A 144 -2.32 -8.97 -19.38
N GLN A 145 -2.19 -10.17 -18.81
CA GLN A 145 -3.17 -11.26 -18.84
C GLN A 145 -4.08 -11.11 -17.62
N TRP A 146 -5.00 -10.15 -17.66
CA TRP A 146 -5.77 -9.70 -16.49
C TRP A 146 -6.70 -10.78 -15.93
N ASP A 147 -7.36 -11.54 -16.81
CA ASP A 147 -8.29 -12.60 -16.40
C ASP A 147 -7.53 -13.75 -15.73
N GLU A 148 -6.37 -14.13 -16.27
CA GLU A 148 -5.48 -15.14 -15.71
C GLU A 148 -4.89 -14.69 -14.37
N ALA A 149 -4.50 -13.41 -14.25
CA ALA A 149 -3.99 -12.83 -13.02
C ALA A 149 -5.06 -12.86 -11.92
N ARG A 150 -6.28 -12.41 -12.25
CA ARG A 150 -7.43 -12.45 -11.35
C ARG A 150 -7.74 -13.87 -10.90
N ALA A 151 -7.82 -14.81 -11.84
CA ALA A 151 -8.11 -16.21 -11.54
C ALA A 151 -7.07 -16.83 -10.59
N ALA A 152 -5.78 -16.54 -10.80
CA ALA A 152 -4.71 -17.05 -9.94
C ALA A 152 -4.82 -16.53 -8.50
N TRP A 153 -5.05 -15.22 -8.31
CA TRP A 153 -5.20 -14.64 -6.97
C TRP A 153 -6.50 -15.04 -6.28
N GLU A 154 -7.60 -15.18 -7.01
CA GLU A 154 -8.82 -15.76 -6.45
C GLU A 154 -8.63 -17.21 -6.00
N ASN A 155 -7.89 -18.02 -6.76
CA ASN A 155 -7.60 -19.40 -6.39
C ASN A 155 -6.74 -19.47 -5.11
N LEU A 156 -5.76 -18.58 -4.97
CA LEU A 156 -5.02 -18.40 -3.72
C LEU A 156 -5.97 -18.10 -2.56
N LEU A 157 -6.89 -17.14 -2.74
CA LEU A 157 -7.88 -16.76 -1.73
C LEU A 157 -8.97 -17.83 -1.49
N LYS A 158 -9.07 -18.87 -2.31
CA LYS A 158 -9.95 -20.04 -2.10
C LYS A 158 -9.27 -21.16 -1.31
N ARG A 159 -7.95 -21.13 -1.15
CA ARG A 159 -7.22 -22.09 -0.30
C ARG A 159 -7.76 -22.07 1.14
N PRO A 160 -7.74 -23.20 1.87
CA PRO A 160 -8.07 -23.20 3.30
C PRO A 160 -7.26 -22.14 4.06
N GLU A 161 -7.85 -21.54 5.09
CA GLU A 161 -7.22 -20.44 5.85
C GLU A 161 -5.80 -20.79 6.34
N GLN A 162 -5.61 -22.03 6.77
CA GLN A 162 -4.32 -22.56 7.24
C GLN A 162 -3.23 -22.61 6.14
N ASP A 163 -3.61 -22.61 4.86
CA ASP A 163 -2.72 -22.76 3.70
C ASP A 163 -2.48 -21.44 2.94
N ARG A 164 -2.97 -20.30 3.46
CA ARG A 164 -2.88 -18.96 2.81
C ARG A 164 -2.42 -17.84 3.75
N HIS A 165 -1.52 -18.15 4.67
CA HIS A 165 -1.15 -17.25 5.76
C HIS A 165 -0.37 -16.01 5.28
N TYR A 166 0.55 -16.17 4.33
CA TYR A 166 1.53 -15.14 3.99
C TYR A 166 1.12 -14.23 2.81
N ARG A 167 0.33 -14.72 1.85
CA ARG A 167 0.06 -14.02 0.58
C ARG A 167 -1.38 -13.55 0.40
N THR A 168 -2.26 -13.80 1.37
CA THR A 168 -3.67 -13.36 1.33
C THR A 168 -3.81 -11.85 1.12
N VAL A 169 -3.11 -11.03 1.91
CA VAL A 169 -3.24 -9.57 1.83
C VAL A 169 -2.72 -9.04 0.49
N TRP A 170 -1.62 -9.60 -0.01
CA TRP A 170 -1.04 -9.20 -1.30
C TRP A 170 -1.95 -9.57 -2.46
N ALA A 171 -2.52 -10.78 -2.46
CA ALA A 171 -3.49 -11.22 -3.46
C ALA A 171 -4.73 -10.32 -3.48
N ALA A 172 -5.30 -10.01 -2.31
CA ALA A 172 -6.46 -9.12 -2.19
C ALA A 172 -6.17 -7.70 -2.70
N PHE A 173 -4.99 -7.15 -2.37
CA PHE A 173 -4.55 -5.85 -2.89
C PHE A 173 -4.40 -5.86 -4.42
N MET A 174 -3.76 -6.90 -4.96
CA MET A 174 -3.53 -7.03 -6.40
C MET A 174 -4.82 -7.23 -7.19
N LEU A 175 -5.83 -7.91 -6.62
CA LEU A 175 -7.17 -7.99 -7.20
C LEU A 175 -7.84 -6.62 -7.39
N GLY A 176 -7.53 -5.65 -6.51
CA GLY A 176 -8.02 -4.27 -6.68
C GLY A 176 -7.37 -3.51 -7.83
N LYS A 177 -6.31 -4.06 -8.45
CA LYS A 177 -5.58 -3.45 -9.57
C LYS A 177 -5.97 -4.00 -10.94
N VAL A 178 -6.70 -5.12 -10.99
CA VAL A 178 -7.06 -5.84 -12.24
C VAL A 178 -8.54 -5.83 -12.55
#